data_AF-A0A7C8Q0Z9-F1
#
_entry.id   AF-A0A7C8Q0Z9-F1
#
_cell.length_a   1.000
_cell.length_b   1.000
_cell.length_c   1.000
_cell.angle_alpha   90.00
_cell.angle_beta   90.00
_cell.angle_gamma   90.00
#
_symmetry.space_group_name_H-M   'P 1'
#
loop_
_entity.id
_entity.type
_entity.pdbx_description
1 polymer ?
#
loop_
_entity_poly.entity_id
_entity_poly.type
_entity_poly.pdbx_seq_one_letter_code
_entity_poly.pdbx_strand_id
1 'polypeptide(L)'
;MSSCDISQDLLDEITSLNSIYAEDTLKLQQPPQASNISNSGSASSSIYRIEAGEAVCILSPPSSEINPPVSLTIKFPRDYPASPPTILSGTTFGKGLSKDEVTQLSRDVLHNVWLEGVVVLFDLLEGLKELLHKDSIEDAAPISPPESVEVQEIVPDASGTAAAAVTVVSSIPWTITPITTVSKSQFVGRCVRVTSAETAKQHIAELISTDRKVAKATHNITAFRIRTSEGIIYQDNDDDGETAAGSRLGHLLDMIDVWNVLVIVSRWYGGIKLGPDRFRIINQVAREALVLGEFIDEHGNTKSDTGDSGKGKKKKGKHH
;
A
#
# COMPACT_ATOMS: atom_id res chain seq x y z
N MET A 1 23.02 -31.20 9.16
CA MET A 1 22.81 -30.34 10.35
C MET A 1 22.50 -28.95 9.82
N SER A 2 21.26 -28.72 9.41
CA SER A 2 20.87 -27.44 8.79
C SER A 2 20.67 -26.41 9.88
N SER A 3 21.38 -25.29 9.73
CA SER A 3 21.43 -24.19 10.67
C SER A 3 20.03 -23.63 10.94
N CYS A 4 19.81 -23.20 12.17
CA CYS A 4 18.55 -22.62 12.64
C CYS A 4 18.57 -21.11 12.38
N ASP A 5 18.73 -20.72 11.12
CA ASP A 5 18.97 -19.32 10.75
C ASP A 5 17.67 -18.53 10.59
N ILE A 6 17.74 -17.26 10.99
CA ILE A 6 16.70 -16.26 10.81
C ILE A 6 16.60 -15.92 9.31
N SER A 7 15.39 -15.64 8.81
CA SER A 7 15.20 -15.17 7.44
C SER A 7 16.04 -13.92 7.15
N GLN A 8 16.76 -13.90 6.02
CA GLN A 8 17.55 -12.74 5.61
C GLN A 8 16.64 -11.52 5.36
N ASP A 9 15.44 -11.74 4.81
CA ASP A 9 14.46 -10.67 4.59
C ASP A 9 14.06 -10.00 5.92
N LEU A 10 13.92 -10.78 6.99
CA LEU A 10 13.65 -10.22 8.32
C LEU A 10 14.83 -9.38 8.84
N LEU A 11 16.07 -9.82 8.62
CA LEU A 11 17.26 -9.06 9.05
C LEU A 11 17.38 -7.73 8.28
N ASP A 12 17.11 -7.77 6.98
CA ASP A 12 17.15 -6.59 6.11
C ASP A 12 16.02 -5.61 6.47
N GLU A 13 14.83 -6.13 6.78
CA GLU A 13 13.70 -5.33 7.25
C GLU A 13 13.96 -4.70 8.63
N ILE A 14 14.55 -5.44 9.58
CA ILE A 14 15.00 -4.90 10.88
C ILE A 14 15.97 -3.76 10.67
N THR A 15 16.99 -3.97 9.82
CA THR A 15 18.02 -2.96 9.53
C THR A 15 17.39 -1.71 8.92
N SER A 16 16.48 -1.89 7.97
CA SER A 16 15.78 -0.79 7.29
C SER A 16 14.92 0.01 8.27
N LEU A 17 14.08 -0.64 9.07
CA LEU A 17 13.22 0.05 10.04
C LEU A 17 14.03 0.81 11.09
N ASN A 18 15.11 0.19 11.59
CA ASN A 18 15.97 0.84 12.58
C ASN A 18 16.72 2.05 11.99
N SER A 19 17.04 2.03 10.70
CA SER A 19 17.61 3.19 10.01
C SER A 19 16.60 4.31 9.76
N ILE A 20 15.32 3.99 9.56
CA ILE A 20 14.27 4.97 9.26
C ILE A 20 13.82 5.70 10.53
N TYR A 21 13.58 4.97 11.62
CA TYR A 21 12.91 5.52 12.80
C TYR A 21 13.86 5.74 13.99
N ALA A 22 14.70 4.74 14.32
CA ALA A 22 15.76 4.79 15.34
C ALA A 22 16.35 3.38 15.53
N GLU A 23 17.61 3.27 15.97
CA GLU A 23 18.38 2.00 16.14
C GLU A 23 17.68 0.91 17.00
N ASP A 24 16.66 1.28 17.75
CA ASP A 24 15.98 0.44 18.73
C ASP A 24 14.48 0.22 18.42
N THR A 25 14.03 0.59 17.23
CA THR A 25 12.63 0.49 16.81
C THR A 25 12.14 -0.95 16.77
N LEU A 26 12.98 -1.88 16.30
CA LEU A 26 12.68 -3.31 16.28
C LEU A 26 13.85 -4.09 16.87
N LYS A 27 13.61 -4.79 17.99
CA LYS A 27 14.63 -5.57 18.71
C LYS A 27 14.33 -7.05 18.66
N LEU A 28 15.29 -7.86 18.26
CA LEU A 28 15.19 -9.31 18.39
C LEU A 28 15.33 -9.71 19.87
N GLN A 29 14.39 -10.49 20.37
CA GLN A 29 14.37 -10.94 21.77
C GLN A 29 15.34 -12.13 21.94
N GLN A 30 16.35 -11.97 22.80
CA GLN A 30 17.21 -13.09 23.18
C GLN A 30 16.48 -14.02 24.15
N PRO A 31 16.70 -15.35 24.11
CA PRO A 31 16.20 -16.24 25.14
C PRO A 31 16.74 -15.81 26.51
N PRO A 32 15.98 -15.99 27.60
CA PRO A 32 16.40 -15.57 28.92
C PRO A 32 17.71 -16.27 29.30
N GLN A 33 18.79 -15.50 29.36
CA GLN A 33 20.10 -15.97 29.80
C GLN A 33 19.98 -16.37 31.28
N ALA A 34 20.12 -17.68 31.55
CA ALA A 34 20.42 -18.14 32.90
C ALA A 34 21.71 -17.48 33.39
N SER A 35 21.71 -17.10 34.66
CA SER A 35 22.65 -16.18 35.30
C SER A 35 24.15 -16.52 35.17
N ASN A 36 24.92 -15.43 34.99
CA ASN A 36 26.29 -15.15 35.47
C ASN A 36 27.55 -15.61 34.69
N ILE A 37 28.54 -14.68 34.77
CA ILE A 37 30.03 -14.82 34.82
C ILE A 37 30.85 -14.45 33.56
N SER A 38 31.41 -13.23 33.62
CA SER A 38 32.72 -12.71 33.19
C SER A 38 33.44 -13.15 31.89
N ASN A 39 33.67 -12.12 31.06
CA ASN A 39 34.95 -11.64 30.48
C ASN A 39 35.58 -12.27 29.21
N SER A 40 36.08 -11.34 28.40
CA SER A 40 37.09 -11.40 27.32
C SER A 40 36.67 -11.78 25.89
N GLY A 41 36.87 -10.82 24.97
CA GLY A 41 37.67 -11.07 23.76
C GLY A 41 36.95 -11.32 22.43
N SER A 42 36.90 -10.25 21.62
CA SER A 42 36.93 -10.24 20.15
C SER A 42 35.70 -10.72 19.37
N ALA A 43 35.50 -10.02 18.24
CA ALA A 43 34.29 -9.90 17.47
C ALA A 43 33.89 -11.12 16.63
N SER A 44 32.60 -11.10 16.29
CA SER A 44 31.98 -11.61 15.06
C SER A 44 31.10 -12.86 15.22
N SER A 45 29.87 -12.71 14.70
CA SER A 45 28.80 -13.70 14.58
C SER A 45 28.05 -14.02 15.88
N SER A 46 27.20 -13.09 16.32
CA SER A 46 26.11 -13.37 17.26
C SER A 46 25.06 -14.22 16.54
N ILE A 47 25.28 -15.53 16.43
CA ILE A 47 24.29 -16.47 15.88
C ILE A 47 23.14 -16.54 16.88
N TYR A 48 22.04 -15.85 16.58
CA TYR A 48 20.84 -15.79 17.39
C TYR A 48 20.21 -17.19 17.46
N ARG A 49 20.27 -17.84 18.63
CA ARG A 49 19.76 -19.20 18.81
C ARG A 49 18.28 -19.15 19.17
N ILE A 50 17.46 -19.62 18.23
CA ILE A 50 16.00 -19.62 18.31
C ILE A 50 15.48 -20.89 19.02
N GLU A 51 14.55 -20.77 19.96
CA GLU A 51 13.75 -21.92 20.42
C GLU A 51 12.73 -22.28 19.32
N ALA A 52 12.73 -23.53 18.84
CA ALA A 52 11.88 -24.06 17.76
C ALA A 52 12.06 -23.45 16.35
N GLY A 53 12.79 -22.35 16.20
CA GLY A 53 13.07 -21.74 14.90
C GLY A 53 12.18 -20.56 14.51
N GLU A 54 11.37 -20.06 15.43
CA GLU A 54 10.56 -18.89 15.19
C GLU A 54 11.18 -17.69 15.91
N ALA A 55 11.56 -16.64 15.17
CA ALA A 55 12.16 -15.44 15.75
C ALA A 55 11.10 -14.63 16.51
N VAL A 56 11.44 -14.03 17.64
CA VAL A 56 10.53 -13.12 18.36
C VAL A 56 11.18 -11.75 18.43
N CYS A 57 10.48 -10.72 17.96
CA CYS A 57 10.93 -9.34 17.98
C CYS A 57 9.98 -8.47 18.81
N ILE A 58 10.52 -7.38 19.34
CA ILE A 58 9.78 -6.33 20.02
C ILE A 58 9.83 -5.08 19.13
N LEU A 59 8.69 -4.70 18.54
CA LEU A 59 8.52 -3.46 17.78
C LEU A 59 8.08 -2.36 18.75
N SER A 60 8.88 -1.31 18.90
CA SER A 60 8.60 -0.15 19.76
C SER A 60 8.98 1.14 19.01
N PRO A 61 8.08 1.66 18.16
CA PRO A 61 8.33 2.87 17.40
C PRO A 61 8.50 4.09 18.33
N PRO A 62 9.25 5.12 17.92
CA PRO A 62 9.37 6.36 18.68
C PRO A 62 7.99 7.01 18.93
N SER A 63 7.80 7.63 20.09
CA SER A 63 6.54 8.33 20.43
C SER A 63 6.21 9.51 19.50
N SER A 64 7.19 10.02 18.75
CA SER A 64 6.96 11.03 17.70
C SER A 64 6.28 10.47 16.46
N GLU A 65 6.39 9.16 16.25
CA GLU A 65 5.86 8.45 15.10
C GLU A 65 4.48 7.88 15.38
N ILE A 66 4.22 7.45 16.62
CA ILE A 66 2.95 6.84 17.01
C ILE A 66 2.48 7.34 18.38
N ASN A 67 1.27 7.89 18.41
CA ASN A 67 0.65 8.40 19.63
C ASN A 67 -0.80 7.88 19.74
N PRO A 68 -1.18 7.19 20.84
CA PRO A 68 -0.35 6.83 21.99
C PRO A 68 0.81 5.86 21.66
N PRO A 69 1.94 5.91 22.40
CA PRO A 69 3.08 5.01 22.19
C PRO A 69 2.66 3.54 22.28
N VAL A 70 3.18 2.70 21.40
CA VAL A 70 2.87 1.27 21.35
C VAL A 70 4.13 0.42 21.34
N SER A 71 4.07 -0.72 22.01
CA SER A 71 5.08 -1.78 21.95
C SER A 71 4.41 -3.12 21.65
N LEU A 72 4.86 -3.79 20.58
CA LEU A 72 4.34 -5.08 20.13
C LEU A 72 5.40 -6.16 20.25
N THR A 73 5.02 -7.33 20.75
CA THR A 73 5.80 -8.55 20.65
C THR A 73 5.29 -9.34 19.45
N ILE A 74 6.16 -9.64 18.49
CA ILE A 74 5.82 -10.25 17.20
C ILE A 74 6.68 -11.50 17.01
N LYS A 75 6.04 -12.59 16.61
CA LYS A 75 6.69 -13.87 16.31
C LYS A 75 6.74 -14.08 14.80
N PHE A 76 7.91 -14.43 14.26
CA PHE A 76 8.14 -14.64 12.84
C PHE A 76 8.44 -16.12 12.58
N PRO A 77 7.77 -16.74 11.59
CA PRO A 77 8.11 -18.09 11.18
C PRO A 77 9.45 -18.11 10.42
N ARG A 78 10.03 -19.31 10.25
CA ARG A 78 11.33 -19.49 9.56
C ARG A 78 11.31 -19.03 8.11
N ASP A 79 10.17 -19.16 7.46
CA ASP A 79 9.93 -18.91 6.05
C ASP A 79 9.33 -17.52 5.79
N TYR A 80 9.32 -16.62 6.78
CA TYR A 80 8.96 -15.22 6.56
C TYR A 80 9.82 -14.61 5.42
N PRO A 81 9.24 -13.89 4.45
CA PRO A 81 7.84 -13.41 4.40
C PRO A 81 6.82 -14.33 3.70
N ALA A 82 7.19 -15.54 3.29
CA ALA A 82 6.26 -16.49 2.68
C ALA A 82 5.10 -16.87 3.61
N SER A 83 5.37 -16.98 4.93
CA SER A 83 4.33 -17.11 5.95
C SER A 83 4.22 -15.84 6.81
N PRO A 84 3.01 -15.46 7.26
CA PRO A 84 2.81 -14.24 8.02
C PRO A 84 3.43 -14.32 9.42
N PRO A 85 3.89 -13.18 9.98
CA PRO A 85 4.21 -13.12 11.39
C PRO A 85 2.93 -13.21 12.25
N THR A 86 3.10 -13.42 13.55
CA THR A 86 2.01 -13.50 14.52
C THR A 86 2.26 -12.50 15.64
N ILE A 87 1.32 -11.58 15.85
CA ILE A 87 1.35 -10.72 17.04
C ILE A 87 1.18 -11.61 18.28
N LEU A 88 2.04 -11.50 19.28
CA LEU A 88 1.88 -12.21 20.56
C LEU A 88 1.15 -11.32 21.56
N SER A 89 1.58 -10.06 21.66
CA SER A 89 0.93 -9.06 22.52
C SER A 89 1.24 -7.65 22.03
N GLY A 90 0.33 -6.72 22.26
CA GLY A 90 0.53 -5.30 22.14
C GLY A 90 0.29 -4.58 23.46
N THR A 91 1.04 -3.54 23.73
CA THR A 91 0.89 -2.67 24.90
C THR A 91 0.92 -1.22 24.45
N THR A 92 0.20 -0.35 25.15
CA THR A 92 0.25 1.08 24.93
C THR A 92 0.52 1.81 26.24
N PHE A 93 1.20 2.95 26.18
CA PHE A 93 1.48 3.80 27.33
C PHE A 93 0.65 5.09 27.20
N GLY A 94 -0.60 5.05 27.63
CA GLY A 94 -1.55 6.18 27.56
C GLY A 94 -2.93 5.80 28.10
N LYS A 95 -3.80 6.79 28.35
CA LYS A 95 -5.22 6.53 28.66
C LYS A 95 -5.95 6.22 27.35
N GLY A 96 -6.65 5.09 27.27
CA GLY A 96 -7.57 4.84 26.15
C GLY A 96 -7.80 3.36 25.85
N LEU A 97 -6.74 2.58 25.62
CA LEU A 97 -6.84 1.19 25.15
C LEU A 97 -6.18 0.20 26.12
N SER A 98 -6.86 -0.91 26.36
CA SER A 98 -6.33 -2.06 27.08
C SER A 98 -5.31 -2.84 26.24
N LYS A 99 -4.51 -3.68 26.91
CA LYS A 99 -3.54 -4.58 26.28
C LYS A 99 -4.21 -5.46 25.20
N ASP A 100 -5.40 -5.97 25.49
CA ASP A 100 -6.11 -6.87 24.60
C ASP A 100 -6.65 -6.14 23.37
N GLU A 101 -7.14 -4.91 23.54
CA GLU A 101 -7.58 -4.06 22.42
C GLU A 101 -6.43 -3.72 21.48
N VAL A 102 -5.27 -3.29 22.00
CA VAL A 102 -4.08 -3.00 21.17
C VAL A 102 -3.59 -4.28 20.47
N THR A 103 -3.62 -5.42 21.17
CA THR A 103 -3.23 -6.70 20.58
C THR A 103 -4.15 -7.08 19.43
N GLN A 104 -5.47 -6.98 19.62
CA GLN A 104 -6.45 -7.31 18.59
C GLN A 104 -6.36 -6.36 17.41
N LEU A 105 -6.27 -5.04 17.67
CA LEU A 105 -6.07 -4.02 16.65
C LEU A 105 -4.84 -4.32 15.79
N SER A 106 -3.72 -4.70 16.44
CA SER A 106 -2.49 -5.04 15.74
C SER A 106 -2.61 -6.32 14.90
N ARG A 107 -3.36 -7.32 15.37
CA ARG A 107 -3.67 -8.53 14.57
C ARG A 107 -4.51 -8.19 13.36
N ASP A 108 -5.52 -7.34 13.54
CA ASP A 108 -6.42 -6.94 12.46
C ASP A 108 -5.66 -6.14 11.40
N VAL A 109 -4.79 -5.19 11.81
CA VAL A 109 -3.91 -4.47 10.89
C VAL A 109 -3.00 -5.45 10.16
N LEU A 110 -2.28 -6.32 10.88
CA LEU A 110 -1.36 -7.28 10.28
C LEU A 110 -2.03 -8.19 9.26
N HIS A 111 -3.21 -8.74 9.60
CA HIS A 111 -3.99 -9.58 8.68
C HIS A 111 -4.35 -8.83 7.39
N ASN A 112 -4.60 -7.52 7.47
CA ASN A 112 -5.04 -6.71 6.34
C ASN A 112 -3.88 -6.20 5.47
N VAL A 113 -2.70 -6.00 6.05
CA VAL A 113 -1.53 -5.51 5.32
C VAL A 113 -0.63 -6.62 4.79
N TRP A 114 -0.72 -7.84 5.33
CA TRP A 114 0.13 -8.94 4.92
C TRP A 114 -0.20 -9.44 3.51
N LEU A 115 0.86 -9.66 2.73
CA LEU A 115 0.83 -10.29 1.42
C LEU A 115 1.90 -11.40 1.39
N GLU A 116 1.57 -12.53 0.76
CA GLU A 116 2.47 -13.67 0.65
C GLU A 116 3.78 -13.29 -0.06
N GLY A 117 4.91 -13.59 0.56
CA GLY A 117 6.24 -13.32 0.00
C GLY A 117 6.70 -11.86 0.13
N VAL A 118 5.96 -11.02 0.87
CA VAL A 118 6.25 -9.59 1.03
C VAL A 118 6.46 -9.23 2.51
N VAL A 119 7.50 -8.44 2.78
CA VAL A 119 7.80 -7.89 4.12
C VAL A 119 6.73 -6.88 4.56
N VAL A 120 6.32 -6.87 5.83
CA VAL A 120 5.03 -6.28 6.25
C VAL A 120 5.11 -5.28 7.42
N LEU A 121 6.28 -5.10 8.05
CA LEU A 121 6.38 -4.36 9.32
C LEU A 121 6.23 -2.86 9.16
N PHE A 122 6.65 -2.30 8.03
CA PHE A 122 6.38 -0.89 7.70
C PHE A 122 4.87 -0.66 7.55
N ASP A 123 4.18 -1.50 6.78
CA ASP A 123 2.73 -1.36 6.57
C ASP A 123 1.93 -1.57 7.86
N LEU A 124 2.37 -2.49 8.73
CA LEU A 124 1.82 -2.70 10.06
C LEU A 124 1.94 -1.44 10.90
N LEU A 125 3.12 -0.81 10.90
CA LEU A 125 3.37 0.42 11.63
C LEU A 125 2.49 1.57 11.13
N GLU A 126 2.45 1.81 9.82
CA GLU A 126 1.62 2.86 9.24
C GLU A 126 0.12 2.62 9.45
N GLY A 127 -0.33 1.35 9.37
CA GLY A 127 -1.71 0.98 9.71
C GLY A 127 -2.07 1.26 11.17
N LEU A 128 -1.14 1.05 12.11
CA LEU A 128 -1.37 1.33 13.53
C LEU A 128 -1.35 2.83 13.83
N LYS A 129 -0.45 3.60 13.21
CA LYS A 129 -0.43 5.06 13.33
C LYS A 129 -1.77 5.68 12.99
N GLU A 130 -2.37 5.26 11.87
CA GLU A 130 -3.65 5.79 11.42
C GLU A 130 -4.80 5.51 12.40
N LEU A 131 -4.83 4.31 12.99
CA LEU A 131 -5.90 3.91 13.89
C LEU A 131 -5.77 4.54 15.27
N LEU A 132 -4.55 4.67 15.78
CA LEU A 132 -4.28 5.25 17.09
C LEU A 132 -4.38 6.78 17.11
N HIS A 133 -4.09 7.43 15.97
CA HIS A 133 -4.31 8.88 15.82
C HIS A 133 -5.81 9.25 15.80
N LYS A 134 -6.70 8.35 15.37
CA LYS A 134 -8.15 8.61 15.30
C LYS A 134 -8.85 8.71 16.66
N ASP A 135 -8.37 7.99 17.68
CA ASP A 135 -8.96 8.04 19.03
C ASP A 135 -8.54 9.29 19.83
N SER A 136 -7.49 10.01 19.39
CA SER A 136 -7.03 11.25 20.05
C SER A 136 -7.82 12.51 19.65
N ILE A 137 -8.75 12.40 18.68
CA ILE A 137 -9.50 13.54 18.11
C ILE A 137 -10.96 13.61 18.62
N GLU A 138 -11.44 12.64 19.42
CA GLU A 138 -12.81 12.70 19.96
C GLU A 138 -13.05 13.78 21.04
N ASP A 139 -12.03 14.57 21.42
CA ASP A 139 -12.16 15.68 22.38
C ASP A 139 -12.21 17.09 21.73
N ALA A 140 -12.33 17.20 20.40
CA ALA A 140 -12.55 18.48 19.73
C ALA A 140 -14.01 18.66 19.29
N ALA A 141 -14.66 19.64 19.92
CA ALA A 141 -16.07 20.04 19.79
C ALA A 141 -16.65 20.05 18.35
N PRO A 142 -17.97 19.80 18.20
CA PRO A 142 -18.64 19.74 16.90
C PRO A 142 -18.63 21.10 16.21
N ILE A 143 -18.02 21.15 15.03
CA ILE A 143 -18.12 22.29 14.11
C ILE A 143 -19.53 22.24 13.48
N SER A 144 -20.29 23.30 13.73
CA SER A 144 -21.62 23.55 13.16
C SER A 144 -21.64 23.42 11.63
N PRO A 145 -22.74 22.93 11.04
CA PRO A 145 -22.87 22.86 9.59
C PRO A 145 -22.90 24.27 8.97
N PRO A 146 -22.24 24.51 7.82
CA PRO A 146 -22.40 25.76 7.12
C PRO A 146 -23.82 25.86 6.55
N GLU A 147 -24.42 27.02 6.78
CA GLU A 147 -25.73 27.45 6.30
C GLU A 147 -25.87 27.28 4.78
N SER A 148 -27.06 26.84 4.40
CA SER A 148 -27.58 26.82 3.04
C SER A 148 -27.44 28.19 2.36
N VAL A 149 -26.71 28.23 1.24
CA VAL A 149 -26.71 29.38 0.33
C VAL A 149 -27.75 29.13 -0.76
N GLU A 150 -28.78 29.98 -0.81
CA GLU A 150 -29.74 30.07 -1.91
C GLU A 150 -29.02 30.45 -3.22
N VAL A 151 -29.25 29.66 -4.28
CA VAL A 151 -28.86 30.03 -5.64
C VAL A 151 -30.06 30.69 -6.30
N GLN A 152 -29.98 32.00 -6.54
CA GLN A 152 -30.92 32.73 -7.37
C GLN A 152 -30.66 32.41 -8.85
N GLU A 153 -31.72 32.02 -9.56
CA GLU A 153 -31.76 31.89 -11.02
C GLU A 153 -31.44 33.23 -11.68
N ILE A 154 -30.41 33.24 -12.53
CA ILE A 154 -30.22 34.27 -13.54
C ILE A 154 -30.33 33.59 -14.89
N VAL A 155 -31.48 33.79 -15.55
CA VAL A 155 -31.67 33.50 -16.97
C VAL A 155 -30.80 34.45 -17.80
N PRO A 156 -30.11 33.95 -18.84
CA PRO A 156 -29.96 34.75 -20.03
C PRO A 156 -30.58 34.08 -21.25
N ASP A 157 -31.22 34.98 -21.96
CA ASP A 157 -31.94 34.93 -23.21
C ASP A 157 -31.21 34.21 -24.36
N ALA A 158 -32.04 33.68 -25.26
CA ALA A 158 -31.65 32.91 -26.42
C ALA A 158 -31.09 33.81 -27.54
N SER A 159 -29.90 33.48 -28.02
CA SER A 159 -29.60 33.62 -29.45
C SER A 159 -28.52 32.65 -29.87
N GLY A 160 -28.84 31.93 -30.94
CA GLY A 160 -28.24 30.66 -31.26
C GLY A 160 -26.82 30.70 -31.79
N THR A 161 -26.11 29.61 -31.53
CA THR A 161 -25.56 28.79 -32.60
C THR A 161 -25.47 27.36 -32.07
N ALA A 162 -26.12 26.42 -32.76
CA ALA A 162 -26.07 25.02 -32.41
C ALA A 162 -24.65 24.48 -32.64
N ALA A 163 -23.81 24.51 -31.60
CA ALA A 163 -22.63 23.69 -31.53
C ALA A 163 -23.06 22.34 -30.93
N ALA A 164 -23.08 21.32 -31.77
CA ALA A 164 -23.38 19.95 -31.41
C ALA A 164 -22.64 19.57 -30.13
N ALA A 165 -23.36 18.99 -29.17
CA ALA A 165 -22.76 18.30 -28.04
C ALA A 165 -21.89 17.17 -28.60
N VAL A 166 -20.60 17.43 -28.74
CA VAL A 166 -19.60 16.42 -28.99
C VAL A 166 -19.60 15.57 -27.73
N THR A 167 -20.23 14.41 -27.81
CA THR A 167 -19.99 13.35 -26.83
C THR A 167 -18.55 12.95 -27.06
N VAL A 168 -17.63 13.57 -26.31
CA VAL A 168 -16.22 13.18 -26.31
C VAL A 168 -16.19 11.81 -25.67
N VAL A 169 -16.28 10.78 -26.51
CA VAL A 169 -15.96 9.42 -26.12
C VAL A 169 -14.46 9.47 -25.84
N SER A 170 -14.08 9.44 -24.56
CA SER A 170 -12.68 9.41 -24.15
C SER A 170 -11.97 8.30 -24.93
N SER A 171 -10.95 8.65 -25.70
CA SER A 171 -10.17 7.73 -26.53
C SER A 171 -9.11 6.97 -25.73
N ILE A 172 -9.03 7.23 -24.43
CA ILE A 172 -8.06 6.62 -23.53
C ILE A 172 -8.44 5.13 -23.33
N PRO A 173 -7.54 4.18 -23.63
CA PRO A 173 -7.81 2.75 -23.52
C PRO A 173 -7.70 2.28 -22.06
N TRP A 174 -8.60 2.75 -21.21
CA TRP A 174 -8.66 2.31 -19.82
C TRP A 174 -8.94 0.81 -19.74
N THR A 175 -8.08 0.09 -19.02
CA THR A 175 -8.45 -1.22 -18.48
C THR A 175 -9.24 -0.99 -17.21
N ILE A 176 -10.41 -1.62 -17.09
CA ILE A 176 -11.36 -1.39 -15.99
C ILE A 176 -11.72 -2.74 -15.35
N THR A 177 -11.65 -2.83 -14.03
CA THR A 177 -12.07 -4.05 -13.30
C THR A 177 -13.61 -4.17 -13.25
N PRO A 178 -14.14 -5.37 -13.01
CA PRO A 178 -15.49 -5.54 -12.48
C PRO A 178 -15.69 -4.73 -11.18
N ILE A 179 -16.95 -4.38 -10.90
CA ILE A 179 -17.29 -3.68 -9.65
C ILE A 179 -17.18 -4.66 -8.48
N THR A 180 -16.28 -4.37 -7.55
CA THR A 180 -16.19 -5.11 -6.28
C THR A 180 -17.07 -4.43 -5.24
N THR A 181 -18.02 -5.18 -4.65
CA THR A 181 -18.93 -4.65 -3.62
C THR A 181 -18.67 -5.33 -2.28
N VAL A 182 -18.38 -4.54 -1.25
CA VAL A 182 -18.18 -5.01 0.14
C VAL A 182 -18.93 -4.09 1.09
N SER A 183 -19.82 -4.66 1.90
CA SER A 183 -20.64 -3.92 2.88
C SER A 183 -21.25 -2.64 2.30
N LYS A 184 -21.87 -2.77 1.11
CA LYS A 184 -22.50 -1.70 0.30
C LYS A 184 -21.53 -0.67 -0.32
N SER A 185 -20.26 -0.65 0.09
CA SER A 185 -19.24 0.12 -0.62
C SER A 185 -18.88 -0.56 -1.93
N GLN A 186 -18.72 0.23 -2.98
CA GLN A 186 -18.34 -0.24 -4.30
C GLN A 186 -16.95 0.28 -4.68
N PHE A 187 -16.17 -0.55 -5.35
CA PHE A 187 -14.81 -0.27 -5.77
C PHE A 187 -14.63 -0.64 -7.24
N VAL A 188 -13.96 0.22 -7.99
CA VAL A 188 -13.58 -0.02 -9.39
C VAL A 188 -12.14 0.43 -9.60
N GLY A 189 -11.31 -0.48 -10.09
CA GLY A 189 -9.93 -0.23 -10.46
C GLY A 189 -9.86 0.13 -11.94
N ARG A 190 -9.00 1.09 -12.26
CA ARG A 190 -8.64 1.45 -13.62
C ARG A 190 -7.14 1.53 -13.73
N CYS A 191 -6.59 1.05 -14.84
CA CYS A 191 -5.22 1.34 -15.18
C CYS A 191 -5.07 1.70 -16.66
N VAL A 192 -4.04 2.48 -16.95
CA VAL A 192 -3.68 2.83 -18.32
C VAL A 192 -2.18 3.08 -18.43
N ARG A 193 -1.63 2.79 -19.61
CA ARG A 193 -0.24 3.12 -19.93
C ARG A 193 -0.07 4.63 -20.04
N VAL A 194 0.97 5.16 -19.42
CA VAL A 194 1.35 6.58 -19.48
C VAL A 194 2.86 6.70 -19.68
N THR A 195 3.28 7.69 -20.45
CA THR A 195 4.70 7.92 -20.78
C THR A 195 5.28 9.18 -20.15
N SER A 196 4.44 10.04 -19.57
CA SER A 196 4.85 11.26 -18.88
C SER A 196 3.91 11.62 -17.73
N ALA A 197 4.42 12.31 -16.72
CA ALA A 197 3.62 12.77 -15.59
C ALA A 197 2.50 13.74 -16.02
N GLU A 198 2.73 14.51 -17.08
CA GLU A 198 1.72 15.40 -17.65
C GLU A 198 0.56 14.60 -18.26
N THR A 199 0.86 13.56 -19.05
CA THR A 199 -0.14 12.65 -19.61
C THR A 199 -0.96 11.96 -18.50
N ALA A 200 -0.31 11.52 -17.42
CA ALA A 200 -1.01 10.95 -16.27
C ALA A 200 -2.01 11.94 -15.65
N LYS A 201 -1.59 13.18 -15.40
CA LYS A 201 -2.46 14.25 -14.85
C LYS A 201 -3.61 14.60 -15.79
N GLN A 202 -3.35 14.68 -17.10
CA GLN A 202 -4.37 14.91 -18.12
C GLN A 202 -5.41 13.79 -18.16
N HIS A 203 -4.98 12.53 -18.09
CA HIS A 203 -5.89 11.38 -18.08
C HIS A 203 -6.77 11.32 -16.83
N ILE A 204 -6.23 11.67 -15.65
CA ILE A 204 -7.01 11.79 -14.41
C ILE A 204 -8.09 12.87 -14.59
N ALA A 205 -7.72 14.07 -15.04
CA ALA A 205 -8.64 15.18 -15.23
C ALA A 205 -9.72 14.89 -16.30
N GLU A 206 -9.35 14.25 -17.41
CA GLU A 206 -10.29 13.82 -18.45
C GLU A 206 -11.28 12.80 -17.90
N LEU A 207 -10.82 11.78 -17.18
CA LEU A 207 -11.71 10.77 -16.60
C LEU A 207 -12.73 11.38 -15.63
N ILE A 208 -12.28 12.26 -14.72
CA ILE A 208 -13.16 12.91 -13.73
C ILE A 208 -14.15 13.85 -14.43
N SER A 209 -13.74 14.58 -15.47
CA SER A 209 -14.64 15.53 -16.16
C SER A 209 -15.63 14.86 -17.11
N THR A 210 -15.29 13.70 -17.67
CA THR A 210 -16.11 13.02 -18.69
C THR A 210 -16.98 11.89 -18.12
N ASP A 211 -16.52 11.16 -17.08
CA ASP A 211 -17.30 10.09 -16.45
C ASP A 211 -18.01 10.59 -15.18
N ARG A 212 -19.32 10.84 -15.32
CA ARG A 212 -20.17 11.30 -14.20
C ARG A 212 -20.23 10.33 -13.02
N LYS A 213 -19.96 9.03 -13.20
CA LYS A 213 -19.93 8.09 -12.07
C LYS A 213 -18.64 8.28 -11.28
N VAL A 214 -17.50 8.42 -11.96
CA VAL A 214 -16.19 8.71 -11.34
C VAL A 214 -16.21 10.04 -10.64
N ALA A 215 -16.76 11.09 -11.27
CA ALA A 215 -16.93 12.41 -10.66
C ALA A 215 -17.73 12.40 -9.35
N LYS A 216 -18.61 11.40 -9.18
CA LYS A 216 -19.46 11.20 -8.00
C LYS A 216 -18.92 10.14 -7.04
N ALA A 217 -17.75 9.57 -7.30
CA ALA A 217 -17.09 8.70 -6.35
C ALA A 217 -16.80 9.47 -5.06
N THR A 218 -16.84 8.77 -3.94
CA THR A 218 -16.43 9.35 -2.65
C THR A 218 -14.94 9.64 -2.65
N HIS A 219 -14.15 8.77 -3.27
CA HIS A 219 -12.71 8.90 -3.43
C HIS A 219 -12.28 8.33 -4.79
N ASN A 220 -11.38 9.01 -5.48
CA ASN A 220 -10.68 8.61 -6.70
C ASN A 220 -9.18 8.57 -6.41
N ILE A 221 -8.76 7.52 -5.72
CA ILE A 221 -7.38 7.36 -5.26
C ILE A 221 -6.50 7.08 -6.46
N THR A 222 -5.36 7.78 -6.59
CA THR A 222 -4.47 7.63 -7.74
C THR A 222 -3.03 7.34 -7.34
N ALA A 223 -2.32 6.61 -8.21
CA ALA A 223 -0.88 6.47 -8.15
C ALA A 223 -0.32 6.23 -9.56
N PHE A 224 0.86 6.78 -9.85
CA PHE A 224 1.59 6.45 -11.07
C PHE A 224 3.09 6.35 -10.83
N ARG A 225 3.76 5.53 -11.65
CA ARG A 225 5.22 5.44 -11.75
C ARG A 225 5.60 5.46 -13.21
N ILE A 226 6.51 6.33 -13.60
CA ILE A 226 6.92 6.56 -14.98
C ILE A 226 8.43 6.62 -15.04
N ARG A 227 9.00 5.90 -15.99
CA ARG A 227 10.44 5.90 -16.28
C ARG A 227 10.64 6.25 -17.74
N THR A 228 11.26 7.40 -17.98
CA THR A 228 11.53 7.87 -19.35
C THR A 228 12.67 7.08 -19.99
N SER A 229 12.83 7.23 -21.31
CA SER A 229 13.96 6.65 -22.06
C SER A 229 15.33 7.12 -21.55
N GLU A 230 15.38 8.32 -20.99
CA GLU A 230 16.58 8.94 -20.41
C GLU A 230 16.85 8.45 -18.97
N GLY A 231 15.99 7.58 -18.43
CA GLY A 231 16.11 7.04 -17.09
C GLY A 231 15.58 7.95 -15.98
N ILE A 232 14.89 9.05 -16.32
CA ILE A 232 14.27 9.94 -15.34
C ILE A 232 13.02 9.27 -14.78
N ILE A 233 12.87 9.30 -13.46
CA ILE A 233 11.75 8.69 -12.74
C ILE A 233 10.80 9.79 -12.26
N TYR A 234 9.51 9.63 -12.58
CA TYR A 234 8.42 10.42 -12.04
C TYR A 234 7.45 9.48 -11.32
N GLN A 235 7.16 9.76 -10.07
CA GLN A 235 6.18 9.02 -9.28
C GLN A 235 5.40 9.99 -8.41
N ASP A 236 4.10 9.77 -8.29
CA ASP A 236 3.19 10.61 -7.51
C ASP A 236 1.96 9.77 -7.12
N ASN A 237 1.27 10.21 -6.07
CA ASN A 237 0.05 9.58 -5.59
C ASN A 237 -0.88 10.59 -4.91
N ASP A 238 -2.18 10.29 -4.91
CA ASP A 238 -3.21 11.10 -4.29
C ASP A 238 -4.24 10.19 -3.58
N ASP A 239 -4.51 10.50 -2.32
CA ASP A 239 -5.49 9.81 -1.47
C ASP A 239 -6.94 10.18 -1.85
N ASP A 240 -7.16 11.35 -2.44
CA ASP A 240 -8.50 11.96 -2.66
C ASP A 240 -9.41 11.86 -1.43
N GLY A 241 -8.85 12.15 -0.24
CA GLY A 241 -9.56 12.09 1.04
C GLY A 241 -9.69 10.69 1.67
N GLU A 242 -9.28 9.62 0.98
CA GLU A 242 -9.10 8.29 1.57
C GLU A 242 -7.69 8.17 2.15
N THR A 243 -7.48 8.75 3.34
CA THR A 243 -6.15 8.88 3.97
C THR A 243 -5.31 7.61 3.88
N ALA A 244 -4.06 7.77 3.43
CA ALA A 244 -3.03 6.76 3.21
C ALA A 244 -3.28 5.76 2.06
N ALA A 245 -4.37 5.85 1.32
CA ALA A 245 -4.64 4.91 0.23
C ALA A 245 -3.76 5.14 -1.01
N GLY A 246 -3.48 6.39 -1.36
CA GLY A 246 -2.65 6.78 -2.51
C GLY A 246 -1.21 6.34 -2.32
N SER A 247 -0.63 6.62 -1.16
CA SER A 247 0.74 6.19 -0.85
C SER A 247 0.87 4.66 -0.84
N ARG A 248 -0.14 3.93 -0.36
CA ARG A 248 -0.21 2.46 -0.44
C ARG A 248 -0.29 1.96 -1.88
N LEU A 249 -1.07 2.61 -2.75
CA LEU A 249 -1.07 2.28 -4.18
C LEU A 249 0.29 2.55 -4.83
N GLY A 250 0.93 3.67 -4.48
CA GLY A 250 2.29 3.98 -4.93
C GLY A 250 3.30 2.91 -4.51
N HIS A 251 3.25 2.48 -3.25
CA HIS A 251 4.09 1.41 -2.74
C HIS A 251 3.81 0.06 -3.40
N LEU A 252 2.55 -0.27 -3.66
CA LEU A 252 2.18 -1.47 -4.43
C LEU A 252 2.86 -1.47 -5.80
N LEU A 253 2.79 -0.37 -6.55
CA LEU A 253 3.43 -0.25 -7.87
C LEU A 253 4.96 -0.36 -7.80
N ASP A 254 5.56 0.14 -6.72
CA ASP A 254 7.00 0.06 -6.45
C ASP A 254 7.44 -1.38 -6.19
N MET A 255 6.74 -2.06 -5.28
CA MET A 255 7.00 -3.43 -4.86
C MET A 255 6.92 -4.44 -6.01
N ILE A 256 5.90 -4.33 -6.86
CA ILE A 256 5.73 -5.21 -8.03
C ILE A 256 6.54 -4.74 -9.24
N ASP A 257 7.38 -3.71 -9.09
CA ASP A 257 8.26 -3.11 -10.10
C ASP A 257 7.56 -2.74 -11.42
N VAL A 258 6.32 -2.25 -11.36
CA VAL A 258 5.58 -1.82 -12.56
C VAL A 258 5.87 -0.36 -12.86
N TRP A 259 6.15 -0.10 -14.13
CA TRP A 259 6.49 1.21 -14.67
C TRP A 259 5.56 1.63 -15.79
N ASN A 260 5.52 2.94 -16.03
CA ASN A 260 4.78 3.59 -17.10
C ASN A 260 3.27 3.33 -17.02
N VAL A 261 2.74 3.25 -15.80
CA VAL A 261 1.33 2.99 -15.52
C VAL A 261 0.76 4.07 -14.61
N LEU A 262 -0.49 4.42 -14.88
CA LEU A 262 -1.37 5.17 -13.99
C LEU A 262 -2.45 4.20 -13.51
N VAL A 263 -2.65 4.14 -12.20
CA VAL A 263 -3.73 3.40 -11.56
C VAL A 263 -4.66 4.39 -10.85
N ILE A 264 -5.97 4.16 -10.97
CA ILE A 264 -7.02 4.89 -10.27
C ILE A 264 -7.97 3.88 -9.65
N VAL A 265 -8.20 3.98 -8.34
CA VAL A 265 -9.23 3.21 -7.64
C VAL A 265 -10.33 4.15 -7.19
N SER A 266 -11.50 4.04 -7.81
CA SER A 266 -12.70 4.78 -7.42
C SER A 266 -13.46 4.00 -6.36
N ARG A 267 -13.80 4.65 -5.24
CA ARG A 267 -14.64 4.12 -4.16
C ARG A 267 -15.94 4.92 -4.05
N TRP A 268 -17.07 4.23 -3.96
CA TRP A 268 -18.35 4.81 -3.55
C TRP A 268 -18.72 4.29 -2.16
N TYR A 269 -18.85 5.20 -1.19
CA TYR A 269 -19.17 4.86 0.19
C TYR A 269 -20.61 4.36 0.32
N GLY A 270 -20.77 3.18 0.93
CA GLY A 270 -22.07 2.52 1.10
C GLY A 270 -22.82 2.83 2.40
N GLY A 271 -22.32 3.76 3.21
CA GLY A 271 -22.89 4.05 4.53
C GLY A 271 -22.35 3.21 5.69
N ILE A 272 -21.48 2.22 5.41
CA ILE A 272 -20.86 1.35 6.42
C ILE A 272 -19.34 1.57 6.43
N LYS A 273 -18.80 1.96 7.58
CA LYS A 273 -17.35 2.12 7.76
C LYS A 273 -16.68 0.75 7.66
N LEU A 274 -15.74 0.61 6.72
CA LEU A 274 -14.97 -0.63 6.51
C LEU A 274 -13.74 -0.73 7.41
N GLY A 275 -13.35 0.36 8.09
CA GLY A 275 -12.11 0.40 8.86
C GLY A 275 -10.90 0.10 7.96
N PRO A 276 -9.85 -0.57 8.49
CA PRO A 276 -8.66 -0.94 7.72
C PRO A 276 -8.92 -1.84 6.51
N ASP A 277 -9.99 -2.65 6.52
CA ASP A 277 -10.29 -3.62 5.46
C ASP A 277 -10.46 -2.97 4.08
N ARG A 278 -10.82 -1.67 4.04
CA ARG A 278 -10.88 -0.91 2.78
C ARG A 278 -9.56 -0.90 2.01
N PHE A 279 -8.42 -0.86 2.70
CA PHE A 279 -7.11 -0.80 2.06
C PHE A 279 -6.76 -2.12 1.36
N ARG A 280 -7.11 -3.25 1.99
CA ARG A 280 -6.98 -4.58 1.37
C ARG A 280 -7.78 -4.63 0.06
N ILE A 281 -9.01 -4.14 0.07
CA ILE A 281 -9.88 -4.11 -1.12
C ILE A 281 -9.33 -3.16 -2.20
N ILE A 282 -8.85 -1.98 -1.80
CA ILE A 282 -8.23 -1.00 -2.72
C ILE A 282 -7.02 -1.63 -3.43
N ASN A 283 -6.10 -2.25 -2.68
CA ASN A 283 -4.93 -2.91 -3.24
C ASN A 283 -5.31 -4.11 -4.12
N GLN A 284 -6.28 -4.92 -3.70
CA GLN A 284 -6.78 -6.05 -4.47
C GLN A 284 -7.32 -5.59 -5.83
N VAL A 285 -8.17 -4.56 -5.83
CA VAL A 285 -8.79 -4.00 -7.03
C VAL A 285 -7.76 -3.31 -7.94
N ALA A 286 -6.76 -2.64 -7.37
CA ALA A 286 -5.64 -2.10 -8.13
C ALA A 286 -4.82 -3.20 -8.82
N ARG A 287 -4.49 -4.27 -8.10
CA ARG A 287 -3.75 -5.41 -8.65
C ARG A 287 -4.54 -6.10 -9.76
N GLU A 288 -5.84 -6.31 -9.56
CA GLU A 288 -6.73 -6.86 -10.59
C GLU A 288 -6.72 -6.00 -11.87
N ALA A 289 -6.75 -4.67 -11.73
CA ALA A 289 -6.65 -3.77 -12.88
C ALA A 289 -5.32 -3.97 -13.64
N LEU A 290 -4.21 -4.16 -12.92
CA LEU A 290 -2.90 -4.36 -13.52
C LEU A 290 -2.76 -5.73 -14.22
N VAL A 291 -3.35 -6.79 -13.66
CA VAL A 291 -3.42 -8.12 -14.29
C VAL A 291 -4.23 -8.04 -15.58
N LEU A 292 -5.45 -7.47 -15.51
CA LEU A 292 -6.33 -7.31 -16.68
C LEU A 292 -5.71 -6.42 -17.76
N GLY A 293 -4.91 -5.43 -17.35
CA GLY A 293 -4.20 -4.52 -18.26
C GLY A 293 -2.88 -5.08 -18.76
N GLU A 294 -2.57 -6.34 -18.43
CA GLU A 294 -1.36 -7.06 -18.82
C GLU A 294 -0.05 -6.39 -18.39
N PHE A 295 -0.07 -5.56 -17.34
CA PHE A 295 1.13 -5.01 -16.73
C PHE A 295 1.89 -6.05 -15.91
N ILE A 296 1.14 -6.96 -15.30
CA ILE A 296 1.65 -8.08 -14.51
C ILE A 296 0.97 -9.38 -14.91
N ASP A 297 1.58 -10.51 -14.58
CA ASP A 297 0.92 -11.82 -14.61
C ASP A 297 0.07 -12.06 -13.35
N GLU A 298 -0.67 -13.17 -13.33
CA GLU A 298 -1.50 -13.58 -12.17
C GLU A 298 -0.67 -13.69 -10.87
N HIS A 299 0.61 -14.01 -11.00
CA HIS A 299 1.56 -14.17 -9.89
C HIS A 299 2.20 -12.84 -9.45
N GLY A 300 1.99 -11.74 -10.18
CA GLY A 300 2.49 -10.41 -9.86
C GLY A 300 3.85 -10.07 -10.49
N ASN A 301 4.35 -10.88 -11.40
CA ASN A 301 5.57 -10.58 -12.12
C ASN A 301 5.28 -9.61 -13.27
N THR A 302 6.17 -8.63 -13.48
CA THR A 302 6.06 -7.69 -14.58
C THR A 302 6.20 -8.37 -15.92
N LYS A 303 5.24 -8.12 -16.83
CA LYS A 303 5.36 -8.57 -18.21
C LYS A 303 6.29 -7.61 -18.94
N SER A 304 7.49 -8.08 -19.28
CA SER A 304 8.42 -7.30 -20.10
C SER A 304 7.79 -7.03 -21.46
N ASP A 305 7.77 -5.76 -21.88
CA ASP A 305 7.29 -5.29 -23.17
C ASP A 305 8.26 -5.76 -24.27
N THR A 306 8.25 -7.06 -24.59
CA THR A 306 9.08 -7.60 -25.67
C THR A 306 8.45 -7.22 -27.00
N GLY A 307 8.88 -6.06 -27.49
CA GLY A 307 8.81 -5.72 -28.90
C GLY A 307 9.52 -6.77 -29.76
N ASP A 308 8.79 -7.25 -30.75
CA ASP A 308 9.22 -7.85 -32.01
C ASP A 308 10.74 -7.79 -32.27
N SER A 309 11.42 -8.93 -32.13
CA SER A 309 12.73 -9.16 -32.74
C SER A 309 12.66 -10.38 -33.66
N GLY A 310 12.68 -10.06 -34.95
CA GLY A 310 12.49 -10.99 -36.06
C GLY A 310 13.31 -12.27 -35.97
N LYS A 311 12.64 -13.35 -36.35
CA LYS A 311 13.17 -14.72 -36.46
C LYS A 311 14.25 -14.79 -37.56
N GLY A 312 15.48 -14.37 -37.23
CA GLY A 312 16.68 -14.53 -38.04
C GLY A 312 17.07 -16.00 -38.18
N LYS A 313 16.67 -16.63 -39.29
CA LYS A 313 16.96 -18.02 -39.65
C LYS A 313 18.46 -18.20 -39.93
N LYS A 314 19.25 -18.57 -38.91
CA LYS A 314 20.68 -18.92 -39.07
C LYS A 314 20.82 -20.27 -39.81
N LYS A 315 21.17 -20.22 -41.11
CA LYS A 315 21.68 -21.38 -41.86
C LYS A 315 23.00 -21.84 -41.22
N LYS A 316 23.04 -23.06 -40.69
CA LYS A 316 24.31 -23.75 -40.33
C LYS A 316 24.88 -24.39 -41.60
N GLY A 317 26.06 -23.93 -42.01
CA GLY A 317 26.91 -24.59 -43.00
C GLY A 317 27.44 -25.91 -42.45
N LYS A 318 27.53 -26.91 -43.32
CA LYS A 318 28.01 -28.27 -43.05
C LYS A 318 29.48 -28.33 -43.47
N HIS A 319 30.37 -28.53 -42.51
CA HIS A 319 31.78 -28.90 -42.75
C HIS A 319 32.01 -30.27 -42.08
N HIS A 320 31.89 -31.33 -42.89
CA HIS A 320 32.71 -32.55 -42.89
C HIS A 320 32.16 -33.49 -43.96
#